data_AF-A0A958ILR1-F1
#
_entry.id   AF-A0A958ILR1-F1
#
_cell.length_a   1.000
_cell.length_b   1.000
_cell.length_c   1.000
_cell.angle_alpha   90.00
_cell.angle_beta   90.00
_cell.angle_gamma   90.00
#
_symmetry.space_group_name_H-M   'P 1'
#
loop_
_entity.id
_entity.type
_entity.pdbx_description
1 polymer ?
#
loop_
_entity_poly.entity_id
_entity_poly.type
_entity_poly.pdbx_seq_one_letter_code
_entity_poly.pdbx_strand_id
1 'polypeptide(L)'
;MPTDSSTIFSGSGNCALCHTPGEPNLNALVSPTGEDISPPTFWRSTMMANAAKDPLFRAKVSAEVAENPALQAVIEDKCTTCHAPMGRTEAHANGAAFYSIAEMSADPLAMDGVSCTTCHQIKDVGLGTDSSFSGHYVIENDRIIYGPYHNMLGTPMQTTVNYSPQFGAQMTRSEICATCHTLFTPTLDDG
;
A
#
# COMPACT_ATOMS: atom_id res chain seq x y z
N MET A 1 -11.39 -6.83 -6.52
CA MET A 1 -10.04 -6.72 -5.93
C MET A 1 -9.08 -7.39 -6.91
N PRO A 2 -7.94 -6.77 -7.25
CA PRO A 2 -6.92 -7.35 -8.12
C PRO A 2 -6.30 -8.61 -7.52
N THR A 3 -5.94 -9.56 -8.38
CA THR A 3 -5.25 -10.82 -8.01
C THR A 3 -3.84 -10.88 -8.61
N ASP A 4 -3.43 -9.83 -9.31
CA ASP A 4 -2.10 -9.67 -9.88
C ASP A 4 -1.03 -9.73 -8.78
N SER A 5 0.18 -10.12 -9.18
CA SER A 5 1.34 -10.16 -8.30
C SER A 5 2.58 -9.73 -9.07
N SER A 6 3.52 -9.13 -8.35
CA SER A 6 4.82 -8.72 -8.87
C SER A 6 5.92 -9.38 -8.06
N THR A 7 7.18 -8.97 -8.27
CA THR A 7 8.31 -9.49 -7.49
C THR A 7 8.20 -9.12 -6.01
N ILE A 8 7.70 -7.92 -5.70
CA ILE A 8 7.61 -7.41 -4.32
C ILE A 8 6.18 -7.49 -3.77
N PHE A 9 5.14 -7.34 -4.60
CA PHE A 9 3.77 -7.13 -4.15
C PHE A 9 2.78 -8.22 -4.59
N SER A 10 1.62 -8.22 -3.94
CA SER A 10 0.44 -8.99 -4.34
C SER A 10 -0.81 -8.15 -4.10
N GLY A 11 -1.77 -8.22 -5.03
CA GLY A 11 -3.07 -7.58 -4.88
C GLY A 11 -3.88 -8.15 -3.73
N SER A 12 -4.79 -7.32 -3.19
CA SER A 12 -5.68 -7.64 -2.06
C SER A 12 -6.58 -8.84 -2.30
N GLY A 13 -6.90 -9.17 -3.56
CA GLY A 13 -7.73 -10.31 -3.92
C GLY A 13 -7.11 -11.64 -3.48
N ASN A 14 -5.79 -11.75 -3.50
CA ASN A 14 -5.08 -12.95 -3.05
C ASN A 14 -5.12 -13.07 -1.51
N CYS A 15 -5.14 -11.94 -0.79
CA CYS A 15 -5.28 -11.93 0.66
C CYS A 15 -6.70 -12.33 1.08
N ALA A 16 -7.71 -11.91 0.31
CA ALA A 16 -9.11 -12.22 0.58
C ALA A 16 -9.42 -13.72 0.56
N LEU A 17 -8.64 -14.54 -0.16
CA LEU A 17 -8.80 -15.99 -0.19
C LEU A 17 -8.86 -16.64 1.21
N CYS A 18 -8.14 -16.09 2.18
CA CYS A 18 -8.11 -16.60 3.56
C CYS A 18 -8.53 -15.56 4.60
N HIS A 19 -8.44 -14.27 4.27
CA HIS A 19 -8.81 -13.18 5.17
C HIS A 19 -10.23 -12.68 4.94
N THR A 20 -11.13 -13.48 4.36
CA THR A 20 -12.59 -13.26 4.41
C THR A 20 -13.28 -14.54 4.86
N PRO A 21 -14.54 -14.50 5.32
CA PRO A 21 -15.29 -15.70 5.63
C PRO A 21 -15.37 -16.63 4.40
N GLY A 22 -15.05 -17.91 4.55
CA GLY A 22 -14.99 -18.85 3.44
C GLY A 22 -14.66 -20.27 3.87
N GLU A 23 -14.90 -21.23 2.98
CA GLU A 23 -14.58 -22.64 3.25
C GLU A 23 -13.08 -22.85 3.50
N PRO A 24 -12.68 -23.73 4.44
CA PRO A 24 -13.53 -24.59 5.28
C PRO A 24 -14.03 -23.93 6.58
N ASN A 25 -13.71 -22.65 6.82
CA ASN A 25 -14.03 -21.96 8.07
C ASN A 25 -14.93 -20.74 7.84
N LEU A 26 -16.22 -21.03 7.61
CA LEU A 26 -17.26 -20.01 7.41
C LEU A 26 -17.47 -19.08 8.61
N ASN A 27 -16.96 -19.43 9.79
CA ASN A 27 -17.10 -18.64 11.02
C ASN A 27 -15.85 -17.80 11.34
N ALA A 28 -14.76 -17.93 10.57
CA ALA A 28 -13.59 -17.07 10.74
C ALA A 28 -13.92 -15.64 10.31
N LEU A 29 -13.46 -14.65 11.09
CA LEU A 29 -13.66 -13.22 10.80
C LEU A 29 -15.14 -12.83 10.68
N VAL A 30 -16.01 -13.51 11.45
CA VAL A 30 -17.43 -13.20 11.61
C VAL A 30 -17.68 -12.88 13.09
N SER A 31 -18.50 -11.86 13.36
CA SER A 31 -18.88 -11.49 14.72
C SER A 31 -19.81 -12.55 15.37
N PRO A 32 -20.02 -12.52 16.70
CA PRO A 32 -20.99 -13.41 17.35
C PRO A 32 -22.43 -13.28 16.83
N THR A 33 -22.77 -12.15 16.17
CA THR A 33 -24.08 -11.90 15.57
C THR A 33 -24.15 -12.25 14.08
N GLY A 34 -23.08 -12.79 13.50
CA GLY A 34 -23.05 -13.21 12.09
C GLY A 34 -22.61 -12.14 11.09
N GLU A 35 -22.07 -11.01 11.56
CA GLU A 35 -21.59 -9.93 10.68
C GLU A 35 -20.16 -10.22 10.18
N ASP A 36 -19.90 -10.00 8.90
CA ASP A 36 -18.54 -10.06 8.33
C ASP A 36 -17.69 -8.91 8.90
N ILE A 37 -16.67 -9.26 9.67
CA ILE A 37 -15.72 -8.32 10.27
C ILE A 37 -14.32 -8.46 9.66
N SER A 38 -14.24 -8.97 8.44
CA SER A 38 -12.98 -9.28 7.79
C SER A 38 -12.23 -8.03 7.30
N PRO A 39 -10.88 -8.01 7.40
CA PRO A 39 -10.09 -6.87 6.98
C PRO A 39 -10.31 -6.44 5.51
N PRO A 40 -10.36 -7.35 4.51
CA PRO A 40 -10.62 -6.96 3.12
C PRO A 40 -11.98 -6.31 2.91
N THR A 41 -13.02 -6.78 3.62
CA THR A 41 -14.38 -6.22 3.53
C THR A 41 -14.44 -4.80 4.07
N PHE A 42 -13.75 -4.50 5.17
CA PHE A 42 -13.67 -3.13 5.70
C PHE A 42 -12.72 -2.25 4.90
N TRP A 43 -11.55 -2.76 4.51
CA TRP A 43 -10.53 -1.99 3.82
C TRP A 43 -11.02 -1.46 2.46
N ARG A 44 -11.75 -2.27 1.68
CA ARG A 44 -12.15 -1.92 0.31
C ARG A 44 -13.02 -0.65 0.18
N SER A 45 -13.70 -0.25 1.25
CA SER A 45 -14.53 0.95 1.30
C SER A 45 -13.81 2.18 1.88
N THR A 46 -12.55 2.04 2.30
CA THR A 46 -11.74 3.15 2.85
C THR A 46 -11.11 4.00 1.76
N MET A 47 -10.62 5.18 2.15
CA MET A 47 -9.78 6.01 1.27
C MET A 47 -8.48 5.32 0.86
N MET A 48 -7.94 4.40 1.68
CA MET A 48 -6.72 3.65 1.34
C MET A 48 -6.91 2.79 0.08
N ALA A 49 -8.00 2.00 0.02
CA ALA A 49 -8.32 1.17 -1.14
C ALA A 49 -8.69 1.97 -2.41
N ASN A 50 -9.01 3.25 -2.24
CA ASN A 50 -9.43 4.16 -3.29
C ASN A 50 -8.40 5.26 -3.58
N ALA A 51 -7.22 5.21 -2.95
CA ALA A 51 -6.24 6.31 -2.99
C ALA A 51 -5.76 6.64 -4.41
N ALA A 52 -5.53 5.63 -5.25
CA ALA A 52 -5.16 5.79 -6.66
C ALA A 52 -6.35 6.15 -7.57
N LYS A 53 -7.57 5.83 -7.13
CA LYS A 53 -8.82 5.98 -7.90
C LYS A 53 -9.49 7.33 -7.67
N ASP A 54 -9.22 7.96 -6.54
CA ASP A 54 -9.86 9.19 -6.09
C ASP A 54 -9.76 10.30 -7.17
N PRO A 55 -10.92 10.80 -7.67
CA PRO A 55 -10.94 11.84 -8.68
C PRO A 55 -10.35 13.16 -8.18
N LEU A 56 -10.43 13.48 -6.87
CA LEU A 56 -9.84 14.70 -6.33
C LEU A 56 -8.31 14.63 -6.34
N PHE A 57 -7.76 13.49 -5.95
CA PHE A 57 -6.32 13.21 -6.10
C PHE A 57 -5.87 13.42 -7.54
N ARG A 58 -6.54 12.78 -8.50
CA ARG A 58 -6.17 12.88 -9.93
C ARG A 58 -6.27 14.31 -10.46
N ALA A 59 -7.32 15.02 -10.09
CA ALA A 59 -7.50 16.42 -10.47
C ALA A 59 -6.39 17.30 -9.90
N LYS A 60 -6.00 17.09 -8.63
CA LYS A 60 -4.91 17.84 -8.01
C LYS A 60 -3.57 17.58 -8.70
N VAL A 61 -3.21 16.31 -8.95
CA VAL A 61 -1.98 15.98 -9.70
C VAL A 61 -2.00 16.63 -11.08
N SER A 62 -3.12 16.55 -11.80
CA SER A 62 -3.26 17.19 -13.11
C SER A 62 -3.11 18.71 -13.06
N ALA A 63 -3.59 19.36 -12.01
CA ALA A 63 -3.43 20.80 -11.83
C ALA A 63 -1.97 21.19 -11.55
N GLU A 64 -1.29 20.47 -10.65
CA GLU A 64 0.14 20.68 -10.34
C GLU A 64 1.00 20.53 -11.61
N VAL A 65 0.72 19.51 -12.43
CA VAL A 65 1.41 19.29 -13.71
C VAL A 65 1.10 20.39 -14.72
N ALA A 66 -0.14 20.88 -14.78
CA ALA A 66 -0.50 21.96 -15.69
C ALA A 66 0.18 23.29 -15.34
N GLU A 67 0.36 23.56 -14.04
CA GLU A 67 1.08 24.74 -13.55
C GLU A 67 2.60 24.59 -13.71
N ASN A 68 3.12 23.35 -13.60
CA ASN A 68 4.56 23.07 -13.67
C ASN A 68 4.90 21.96 -14.69
N PRO A 69 4.69 22.16 -16.01
CA PRO A 69 4.84 21.10 -17.00
C PRO A 69 6.25 20.49 -17.06
N ALA A 70 7.28 21.30 -16.79
CA ALA A 70 8.67 20.84 -16.77
C ALA A 70 8.96 19.84 -15.63
N LEU A 71 8.11 19.79 -14.60
CA LEU A 71 8.26 18.94 -13.42
C LEU A 71 7.28 17.75 -13.42
N GLN A 72 6.57 17.50 -14.51
CA GLN A 72 5.53 16.47 -14.58
C GLN A 72 5.98 15.13 -14.00
N ALA A 73 7.12 14.60 -14.45
CA ALA A 73 7.63 13.32 -13.99
C ALA A 73 7.92 13.28 -12.48
N VAL A 74 8.43 14.39 -11.92
CA VAL A 74 8.74 14.52 -10.49
C VAL A 74 7.45 14.58 -9.67
N ILE A 75 6.48 15.37 -10.13
CA ILE A 75 5.19 15.53 -9.45
C ILE A 75 4.44 14.20 -9.42
N GLU A 76 4.28 13.55 -10.57
CA GLU A 76 3.56 12.28 -10.66
C GLU A 76 4.23 11.18 -9.82
N ASP A 77 5.56 11.07 -9.85
CA ASP A 77 6.29 10.11 -9.02
C ASP A 77 6.12 10.37 -7.52
N LYS A 78 6.18 11.64 -7.11
CA LYS A 78 6.02 12.02 -5.71
C LYS A 78 4.62 11.71 -5.21
N CYS A 79 3.60 12.03 -5.99
CA CYS A 79 2.20 11.78 -5.64
C CYS A 79 1.89 10.27 -5.58
N THR A 80 2.41 9.48 -6.51
CA THR A 80 2.20 8.03 -6.54
C THR A 80 2.93 7.28 -5.42
N THR A 81 3.94 7.89 -4.79
CA THR A 81 4.61 7.32 -3.61
C THR A 81 3.62 6.92 -2.51
N CYS A 82 2.62 7.77 -2.23
CA CYS A 82 1.63 7.50 -1.16
C CYS A 82 0.29 7.01 -1.69
N HIS A 83 -0.11 7.40 -2.91
CA HIS A 83 -1.44 7.07 -3.45
C HIS A 83 -1.48 5.79 -4.29
N ALA A 84 -0.34 5.34 -4.81
CA ALA A 84 -0.19 4.10 -5.57
C ALA A 84 1.13 3.37 -5.21
N PRO A 85 1.37 3.12 -3.91
CA PRO A 85 2.69 2.72 -3.40
C PRO A 85 3.22 1.42 -3.99
N MET A 86 2.37 0.43 -4.28
CA MET A 86 2.82 -0.85 -4.83
C MET A 86 3.44 -0.69 -6.23
N GLY A 87 2.71 -0.07 -7.16
CA GLY A 87 3.20 0.14 -8.52
C GLY A 87 4.44 1.00 -8.57
N ARG A 88 4.45 2.13 -7.84
CA ARG A 88 5.61 3.03 -7.78
C ARG A 88 6.83 2.35 -7.19
N THR A 89 6.68 1.64 -6.07
CA THR A 89 7.81 0.95 -5.40
C THR A 89 8.38 -0.16 -6.28
N GLU A 90 7.52 -0.95 -6.93
CA GLU A 90 7.96 -1.99 -7.88
C GLU A 90 8.68 -1.37 -9.08
N ALA A 91 8.17 -0.29 -9.66
CA ALA A 91 8.81 0.40 -10.79
C ALA A 91 10.21 0.90 -10.44
N HIS A 92 10.37 1.55 -9.27
CA HIS A 92 11.67 2.01 -8.77
C HIS A 92 12.62 0.84 -8.50
N ALA A 93 12.13 -0.25 -7.89
CA ALA A 93 12.94 -1.46 -7.68
C ALA A 93 13.41 -2.10 -9.00
N ASN A 94 12.62 -1.95 -10.07
CA ASN A 94 12.95 -2.38 -11.42
C ASN A 94 13.82 -1.36 -12.20
N GLY A 95 14.27 -0.29 -11.56
CA GLY A 95 15.21 0.68 -12.12
C GLY A 95 14.57 1.89 -12.81
N ALA A 96 13.25 2.08 -12.72
CA ALA A 96 12.62 3.29 -13.20
C ALA A 96 13.00 4.49 -12.32
N ALA A 97 13.28 5.64 -12.94
CA ALA A 97 13.55 6.88 -12.21
C ALA A 97 12.27 7.57 -11.71
N PHE A 98 11.16 7.37 -12.42
CA PHE A 98 9.85 7.97 -12.17
C PHE A 98 8.74 6.96 -12.47
N TYR A 99 7.57 7.19 -11.89
CA TYR A 99 6.35 6.43 -12.15
C TYR A 99 5.16 7.38 -12.39
N SER A 100 4.60 7.31 -13.59
CA SER A 100 3.57 8.24 -14.09
C SER A 100 2.15 7.87 -13.66
N ILE A 101 1.23 8.83 -13.76
CA ILE A 101 -0.22 8.60 -13.56
C ILE A 101 -0.79 7.67 -14.65
N ALA A 102 -0.21 7.70 -15.86
CA ALA A 102 -0.59 6.82 -16.96
C ALA A 102 -0.22 5.36 -16.65
N GLU A 103 1.00 5.12 -16.19
CA GLU A 103 1.46 3.80 -15.74
C GLU A 103 0.63 3.29 -14.56
N MET A 104 0.43 4.15 -13.54
CA MET A 104 -0.46 3.85 -12.40
C MET A 104 -1.84 3.40 -12.86
N SER A 105 -2.44 4.07 -13.85
CA SER A 105 -3.79 3.76 -14.30
C SER A 105 -3.88 2.43 -15.07
N ALA A 106 -2.78 1.98 -15.68
CA ALA A 106 -2.69 0.72 -16.40
C ALA A 106 -2.27 -0.47 -15.52
N ASP A 107 -1.75 -0.20 -14.32
CA ASP A 107 -1.24 -1.20 -13.38
C ASP A 107 -2.31 -1.61 -12.34
N PRO A 108 -2.77 -2.88 -12.35
CA PRO A 108 -3.76 -3.36 -11.38
C PRO A 108 -3.30 -3.28 -9.91
N LEU A 109 -2.00 -3.45 -9.63
CA LEU A 109 -1.46 -3.32 -8.28
C LEU A 109 -1.47 -1.87 -7.82
N ALA A 110 -1.05 -0.94 -8.68
CA ALA A 110 -1.15 0.49 -8.39
C ALA A 110 -2.60 0.91 -8.13
N MET A 111 -3.54 0.40 -8.94
CA MET A 111 -4.97 0.65 -8.81
C MET A 111 -5.63 -0.01 -7.60
N ASP A 112 -4.91 -0.86 -6.85
CA ASP A 112 -5.36 -1.36 -5.55
C ASP A 112 -5.14 -0.36 -4.41
N GLY A 113 -4.54 0.81 -4.70
CA GLY A 113 -4.31 1.89 -3.73
C GLY A 113 -3.28 1.51 -2.67
N VAL A 114 -3.48 2.01 -1.44
CA VAL A 114 -2.70 1.62 -0.27
C VAL A 114 -3.23 0.27 0.23
N SER A 115 -2.68 -0.81 -0.33
CA SER A 115 -3.19 -2.17 -0.15
C SER A 115 -2.41 -2.97 0.91
N CYS A 116 -2.86 -4.21 1.14
CA CYS A 116 -2.38 -5.09 2.19
C CYS A 116 -0.86 -5.24 2.16
N THR A 117 -0.30 -5.52 0.98
CA THR A 117 1.14 -5.79 0.83
C THR A 117 1.99 -4.52 0.80
N THR A 118 1.42 -3.32 0.74
CA THR A 118 2.16 -2.12 1.10
C THR A 118 2.34 -2.05 2.60
N CYS A 119 1.25 -1.86 3.34
CA CYS A 119 1.32 -1.57 4.78
C CYS A 119 2.00 -2.70 5.54
N HIS A 120 1.63 -3.94 5.26
CA HIS A 120 2.17 -5.07 6.00
C HIS A 120 3.63 -5.38 5.65
N GLN A 121 4.24 -4.80 4.61
CA GLN A 121 5.66 -4.99 4.33
C GLN A 121 6.56 -3.89 4.91
N ILE A 122 5.99 -2.80 5.44
CA ILE A 122 6.77 -1.67 5.98
C ILE A 122 7.58 -2.14 7.19
N LYS A 123 8.91 -2.02 7.07
CA LYS A 123 9.88 -2.31 8.13
C LYS A 123 9.78 -1.28 9.26
N ASP A 124 10.10 -1.71 10.49
CA ASP A 124 10.24 -0.81 11.64
C ASP A 124 11.60 -0.09 11.59
N VAL A 125 11.80 0.74 10.56
CA VAL A 125 13.05 1.47 10.31
C VAL A 125 12.73 2.96 10.26
N GLY A 126 13.16 3.69 11.29
CA GLY A 126 13.03 5.15 11.35
C GLY A 126 11.59 5.68 11.42
N LEU A 127 10.59 4.81 11.64
CA LEU A 127 9.18 5.20 11.71
C LEU A 127 8.93 6.25 12.81
N GLY A 128 8.12 7.26 12.50
CA GLY A 128 7.82 8.36 13.41
C GLY A 128 8.89 9.46 13.46
N THR A 129 9.90 9.38 12.58
CA THR A 129 10.94 10.39 12.43
C THR A 129 11.02 10.90 11.00
N ASP A 130 11.71 12.03 10.79
CA ASP A 130 11.91 12.68 9.49
C ASP A 130 12.40 11.73 8.38
N SER A 131 13.19 10.70 8.72
CA SER A 131 13.68 9.73 7.73
C SER A 131 12.58 8.85 7.13
N SER A 132 11.42 8.75 7.77
CA SER A 132 10.28 7.93 7.31
C SER A 132 9.17 8.75 6.65
N PHE A 133 9.10 10.05 6.93
CA PHE A 133 8.05 10.95 6.46
C PHE A 133 8.07 11.11 4.94
N SER A 134 7.03 11.72 4.36
CA SER A 134 6.92 11.99 2.93
C SER A 134 7.01 10.75 2.01
N GLY A 135 6.59 9.59 2.52
CA GLY A 135 6.56 8.32 1.79
C GLY A 135 7.87 7.54 1.79
N HIS A 136 8.79 7.84 2.70
CA HIS A 136 10.08 7.15 2.83
C HIS A 136 9.98 5.85 3.66
N TYR A 137 8.91 5.08 3.48
CA TYR A 137 8.82 3.74 4.07
C TYR A 137 9.91 2.83 3.50
N VAL A 138 10.33 1.84 4.30
CA VAL A 138 11.26 0.80 3.86
C VAL A 138 10.49 -0.48 3.60
N ILE A 139 10.59 -0.98 2.38
CA ILE A 139 10.10 -2.30 1.95
C ILE A 139 11.26 -3.01 1.27
N GLU A 140 11.46 -4.28 1.60
CA GLU A 140 12.52 -5.12 1.03
C GLU A 140 11.89 -6.26 0.20
N ASN A 141 12.61 -6.76 -0.78
CA ASN A 141 12.18 -7.91 -1.58
C ASN A 141 12.47 -9.25 -0.88
N ASP A 142 11.99 -9.40 0.35
CA ASP A 142 12.20 -10.59 1.19
C ASP A 142 10.90 -11.35 1.51
N ARG A 143 9.77 -10.83 1.01
CA ARG A 143 8.42 -11.37 1.22
C ARG A 143 8.07 -11.55 2.70
N ILE A 144 8.60 -10.71 3.58
CA ILE A 144 8.16 -10.65 4.97
C ILE A 144 6.96 -9.72 5.08
N ILE A 145 5.89 -10.21 5.72
CA ILE A 145 4.74 -9.40 6.10
C ILE A 145 4.62 -9.34 7.62
N TYR A 146 4.24 -8.20 8.16
CA TYR A 146 4.12 -7.95 9.59
C TYR A 146 2.67 -7.91 10.03
N GLY A 147 2.36 -8.54 11.16
CA GLY A 147 1.06 -8.45 11.83
C GLY A 147 1.22 -8.20 13.33
N PRO A 148 0.16 -7.77 14.03
CA PRO A 148 0.23 -7.44 15.45
C PRO A 148 0.17 -8.67 16.37
N TYR A 149 0.08 -9.87 15.81
CA TYR A 149 -0.15 -11.10 16.57
C TYR A 149 1.09 -12.00 16.59
N HIS A 150 1.29 -12.71 17.71
CA HIS A 150 2.29 -13.77 17.83
C HIS A 150 1.70 -15.13 17.41
N ASN A 151 2.58 -16.13 17.21
CA ASN A 151 2.21 -17.53 16.97
C ASN A 151 1.27 -17.74 15.77
N MET A 152 1.47 -16.98 14.69
CA MET A 152 0.70 -17.10 13.45
C MET A 152 1.03 -18.41 12.72
N LEU A 153 0.01 -19.04 12.14
CA LEU A 153 0.20 -20.15 11.21
C LEU A 153 0.68 -19.60 9.87
N GLY A 154 1.98 -19.67 9.61
CA GLY A 154 2.59 -19.10 8.41
C GLY A 154 2.42 -19.91 7.13
N THR A 155 2.25 -21.23 7.24
CA THR A 155 2.22 -22.13 6.07
C THR A 155 1.18 -21.73 5.01
N PRO A 156 -0.10 -21.40 5.34
CA PRO A 156 -1.07 -21.03 4.31
C PRO A 156 -0.67 -19.77 3.53
N MET A 157 -0.06 -18.78 4.20
CA MET A 157 0.41 -17.57 3.53
C MET A 157 1.61 -17.87 2.62
N GLN A 158 2.55 -18.69 3.09
CA GLN A 158 3.73 -19.08 2.30
C GLN A 158 3.33 -19.88 1.06
N THR A 159 2.40 -20.83 1.17
CA THR A 159 2.01 -21.70 0.05
C THR A 159 1.08 -21.03 -0.95
N THR A 160 0.25 -20.07 -0.52
CA THR A 160 -0.80 -19.47 -1.36
C THR A 160 -0.37 -18.14 -1.96
N VAL A 161 0.34 -17.30 -1.19
CA VAL A 161 0.70 -15.93 -1.60
C VAL A 161 2.19 -15.61 -1.48
N ASN A 162 3.01 -16.62 -1.15
CA ASN A 162 4.46 -16.50 -1.03
C ASN A 162 4.91 -15.39 -0.06
N TYR A 163 4.21 -15.21 1.06
CA TYR A 163 4.64 -14.32 2.15
C TYR A 163 4.88 -15.08 3.44
N SER A 164 5.91 -14.67 4.18
CA SER A 164 6.19 -15.15 5.53
C SER A 164 5.69 -14.15 6.57
N PRO A 165 4.63 -14.46 7.34
CA PRO A 165 4.14 -13.57 8.37
C PRO A 165 5.07 -13.56 9.58
N GLN A 166 5.33 -12.37 10.11
CA GLN A 166 6.10 -12.13 11.32
C GLN A 166 5.38 -11.15 12.24
N PHE A 167 5.66 -11.24 13.54
CA PHE A 167 5.17 -10.24 14.47
C PHE A 167 5.88 -8.91 14.19
N GLY A 168 5.11 -7.83 14.12
CA GLY A 168 5.62 -6.48 14.01
C GLY A 168 4.86 -5.54 14.93
N ALA A 169 5.51 -5.05 15.98
CA ALA A 169 4.92 -4.12 16.92
C ALA A 169 4.51 -2.79 16.27
N GLN A 170 5.16 -2.41 15.16
CA GLN A 170 4.84 -1.20 14.41
C GLN A 170 3.44 -1.23 13.76
N MET A 171 2.84 -2.42 13.56
CA MET A 171 1.50 -2.56 13.00
C MET A 171 0.39 -2.00 13.90
N THR A 172 0.67 -1.72 15.17
CA THR A 172 -0.29 -1.12 16.12
C THR A 172 0.03 0.33 16.47
N ARG A 173 1.01 0.94 15.77
CA ARG A 173 1.49 2.30 16.05
C ARG A 173 1.14 3.25 14.90
N SER A 174 0.81 4.49 15.22
CA SER A 174 0.48 5.54 14.24
C SER A 174 1.63 5.93 13.32
N GLU A 175 2.85 5.61 13.72
CA GLU A 175 4.11 5.97 13.09
C GLU A 175 4.22 5.38 11.68
N ILE A 176 3.55 4.25 11.41
CA ILE A 176 3.42 3.71 10.05
C ILE A 176 2.61 4.65 9.15
N CYS A 177 1.49 5.19 9.66
CA CYS A 177 0.64 6.13 8.95
C CYS A 177 1.36 7.47 8.75
N ALA A 178 2.17 7.89 9.74
CA ALA A 178 2.94 9.12 9.70
C ALA A 178 3.91 9.17 8.50
N THR A 179 4.35 8.02 8.01
CA THR A 179 5.15 7.89 6.78
C THR A 179 4.51 8.62 5.59
N CYS A 180 3.21 8.43 5.37
CA CYS A 180 2.50 9.04 4.23
C CYS A 180 1.78 10.34 4.62
N HIS A 181 1.39 10.49 5.89
CA HIS A 181 0.57 11.60 6.37
C HIS A 181 1.34 12.74 7.06
N THR A 182 2.66 12.58 7.21
CA THR A 182 3.56 13.68 7.54
C THR A 182 4.33 14.01 6.27
N LEU A 183 3.84 14.99 5.52
CA LEU A 183 4.35 15.31 4.18
C LEU A 183 5.13 16.61 4.20
N PHE A 184 6.37 16.53 3.78
CA PHE A 184 7.23 17.66 3.49
C PHE A 184 7.59 17.62 2.00
N THR A 185 7.14 18.63 1.27
CA THR A 185 7.51 18.85 -0.12
C THR A 185 8.13 20.24 -0.22
N PRO A 186 9.22 20.41 -1.00
CA PRO A 186 9.70 21.74 -1.34
C PRO A 186 8.57 22.56 -1.98
N THR A 187 8.50 23.85 -1.69
CA THR A 187 7.61 24.78 -2.38
C THR A 187 8.20 25.10 -3.76
N LEU A 188 7.33 25.13 -4.77
CA LEU A 188 7.67 25.57 -6.13
C LEU A 188 7.37 27.07 -6.27
N ASP A 189 7.91 27.88 -5.35
CA ASP A 189 7.80 29.34 -5.44
C ASP A 189 9.16 29.89 -5.87
N ASP A 190 9.19 30.58 -7.01
CA ASP A 190 10.26 31.52 -7.36
C ASP A 190 10.07 32.75 -6.46
N GLY A 191 10.84 32.86 -5.38
CA GLY A 191 10.77 34.02 -4.47
C GLY A 191 10.93 35.37 -5.16
#